data_AF-A0A955KI52-F1
#
_entry.id   AF-A0A955KI52-F1
#
_cell.length_a   1.000
_cell.length_b   1.000
_cell.length_c   1.000
_cell.angle_alpha   90.00
_cell.angle_beta   90.00
_cell.angle_gamma   90.00
#
_symmetry.space_group_name_H-M   'P 1'
#
loop_
_entity.id
_entity.type
_entity.pdbx_description
1 polymer ?
#
loop_
_entity_poly.entity_id
_entity_poly.type
_entity_poly.pdbx_seq_one_letter_code
_entity_poly.pdbx_strand_id
1 'polypeptide(L)'
;MRERFGNFNNPRTEGVRKRGIDIKGPSDMLESHEAFAQSVESLTEDLAQGVRFEQSAYRLTESGDFTNRYRVTFSSAEDIEFEINTKNIPSHLQRQLINNESVVCSINGGFFFLTDDKLDNPPKEIVLGTIVRDGVLCGVQSHDLPVLWVDTDGVLQVTEVISEGYVTIGNAMFSWVGNNSGQKNAEVKLFGVDSCVIQHVSDSETGTKRVLNEELSKTPAKTDIVDIVCEIREGCL
;
A
#
# COMPACT_ATOMS: atom_id res chain seq x y z
N MET A 1 -29.93 -4.46 -2.15
CA MET A 1 -28.64 -4.59 -1.44
C MET A 1 -28.09 -3.25 -0.91
N ARG A 2 -28.84 -2.13 -0.99
CA ARG A 2 -28.37 -0.76 -0.64
C ARG A 2 -28.69 -0.30 0.80
N GLU A 3 -29.31 -1.12 1.64
CA GLU A 3 -29.78 -0.69 2.99
C GLU A 3 -28.97 -1.25 4.18
N ARG A 4 -27.94 -2.10 3.96
CA ARG A 4 -27.21 -2.74 5.07
C ARG A 4 -25.79 -2.24 5.34
N PHE A 5 -25.24 -1.40 4.48
CA PHE A 5 -24.01 -0.68 4.78
C PHE A 5 -24.40 0.63 5.45
N GLY A 6 -24.49 0.59 6.79
CA GLY A 6 -24.78 1.78 7.59
C GLY A 6 -23.85 2.94 7.23
N ASN A 7 -24.34 4.17 7.42
CA ASN A 7 -23.54 5.39 7.32
C ASN A 7 -22.24 5.25 8.14
N PHE A 8 -21.15 4.87 7.48
CA PHE A 8 -19.80 4.97 8.01
C PHE A 8 -19.29 6.38 7.71
N ASN A 9 -19.86 7.35 8.40
CA ASN A 9 -19.19 8.62 8.64
C ASN A 9 -17.83 8.31 9.28
N ASN A 10 -16.80 9.00 8.82
CA ASN A 10 -15.41 8.97 9.27
C ASN A 10 -15.18 8.18 10.61
N PRO A 11 -14.76 6.90 10.55
CA PRO A 11 -14.74 6.03 11.74
C PRO A 11 -13.68 6.43 12.77
N ARG A 12 -12.76 7.36 12.44
CA ARG A 12 -11.74 7.84 13.37
C ARG A 12 -12.31 8.65 14.54
N THR A 13 -13.51 9.22 14.41
CA THR A 13 -14.10 10.05 15.49
C THR A 13 -15.52 9.63 15.87
N GLU A 14 -16.35 9.13 14.95
CA GLU A 14 -17.74 8.77 15.28
C GLU A 14 -17.90 7.37 15.90
N GLY A 15 -17.07 6.40 15.51
CA GLY A 15 -17.12 5.04 16.08
C GLY A 15 -16.69 5.00 17.55
N VAL A 16 -15.73 5.85 17.91
CA VAL A 16 -15.13 5.96 19.25
C VAL A 16 -16.09 6.65 20.22
N ARG A 17 -16.72 7.76 19.81
CA ARG A 17 -17.69 8.49 20.65
C ARG A 17 -18.96 7.67 20.96
N LYS A 18 -19.37 6.75 20.08
CA LYS A 18 -20.60 5.96 20.28
C LYS A 18 -20.56 5.01 21.49
N ARG A 19 -19.39 4.74 22.09
CA ARG A 19 -19.25 3.71 23.15
C ARG A 19 -18.61 4.22 24.45
N GLY A 20 -18.57 5.53 24.66
CA GLY A 20 -18.15 6.13 25.94
C GLY A 20 -16.65 6.16 26.20
N ILE A 21 -15.81 5.94 25.17
CA ILE A 21 -14.36 6.05 25.27
C ILE A 21 -13.95 7.42 24.71
N ASP A 22 -13.43 8.29 25.56
CA ASP A 22 -12.96 9.63 25.19
C ASP A 22 -11.48 9.54 24.82
N ILE A 23 -11.18 9.32 23.53
CA ILE A 23 -9.81 9.33 23.00
C ILE A 23 -9.40 10.78 22.78
N LYS A 24 -8.42 11.26 23.53
CA LYS A 24 -7.93 12.64 23.47
C LYS A 24 -6.75 12.80 22.51
N GLY A 25 -6.14 11.70 22.07
CA GLY A 25 -5.14 11.64 21.00
C GLY A 25 -4.63 10.21 20.76
N PRO A 26 -3.86 9.93 19.69
CA PRO A 26 -3.29 8.60 19.45
C PRO A 26 -2.22 8.16 20.44
N SER A 27 -1.71 9.04 21.30
CA SER A 27 -0.98 8.63 22.51
C SER A 27 -1.86 7.75 23.42
N ASP A 28 -3.15 8.08 23.58
CA ASP A 28 -4.09 7.23 24.32
C ASP A 28 -4.35 5.89 23.61
N MET A 29 -4.23 5.87 22.27
CA MET A 29 -4.35 4.63 21.48
C MET A 29 -3.14 3.70 21.61
N LEU A 30 -1.95 4.23 21.93
CA LEU A 30 -0.73 3.46 22.16
C LEU A 30 -0.64 2.95 23.60
N GLU A 31 -1.22 3.65 24.57
CA GLU A 31 -1.18 3.28 25.99
C GLU A 31 -2.27 2.27 26.39
N SER A 32 -3.35 2.13 25.62
CA SER A 32 -4.41 1.16 25.87
C SER A 32 -4.95 0.53 24.58
N HIS A 33 -4.12 -0.31 23.95
CA HIS A 33 -4.56 -1.11 22.79
C HIS A 33 -5.83 -1.92 23.10
N GLU A 34 -6.02 -2.33 24.37
CA GLU A 34 -7.17 -3.09 24.86
C GLU A 34 -8.51 -2.37 24.68
N ALA A 35 -8.54 -1.02 24.74
CA ALA A 35 -9.77 -0.26 24.59
C ALA A 35 -10.33 -0.31 23.15
N PHE A 36 -9.45 -0.54 22.16
CA PHE A 36 -9.79 -0.56 20.74
C PHE A 36 -9.76 -1.97 20.13
N ALA A 37 -8.89 -2.85 20.64
CA ALA A 37 -8.83 -4.25 20.26
C ALA A 37 -10.04 -4.98 20.85
N GLN A 38 -11.16 -4.93 20.14
CA GLN A 38 -12.35 -5.72 20.45
C GLN A 38 -12.40 -6.95 19.54
N SER A 39 -12.57 -8.11 20.15
CA SER A 39 -12.74 -9.37 19.44
C SER A 39 -14.01 -9.32 18.61
N VAL A 40 -13.92 -9.69 17.33
CA VAL A 40 -15.10 -9.91 16.50
C VAL A 40 -15.71 -11.28 16.77
N GLU A 41 -17.03 -11.35 16.69
CA GLU A 41 -17.74 -12.62 16.62
C GLU A 41 -17.44 -13.32 15.29
N SER A 42 -17.36 -14.65 15.35
CA SER A 42 -17.17 -15.46 14.16
C SER A 42 -18.40 -15.37 13.26
N LEU A 43 -18.17 -15.03 12.00
CA LEU A 43 -19.21 -14.95 10.97
C LEU A 43 -18.68 -15.54 9.67
N THR A 44 -19.55 -16.24 8.96
CA THR A 44 -19.32 -16.72 7.59
C THR A 44 -20.52 -16.36 6.74
N GLU A 45 -20.27 -15.74 5.59
CA GLU A 45 -21.30 -15.25 4.68
C GLU A 45 -20.83 -15.42 3.23
N ASP A 46 -21.73 -15.82 2.33
CA ASP A 46 -21.47 -15.79 0.88
C ASP A 46 -21.81 -14.38 0.35
N LEU A 47 -20.82 -13.66 -0.17
CA LEU A 47 -20.98 -12.29 -0.69
C LEU A 47 -21.58 -12.29 -2.10
N ALA A 48 -21.21 -13.29 -2.90
CA ALA A 48 -21.71 -13.55 -4.25
C ALA A 48 -21.52 -15.03 -4.58
N GLN A 49 -21.96 -15.46 -5.77
CA GLN A 49 -21.68 -16.81 -6.25
C GLN A 49 -20.16 -17.05 -6.26
N GLY A 50 -19.72 -18.04 -5.50
CA GLY A 50 -18.31 -18.43 -5.43
C GLY A 50 -17.41 -17.50 -4.61
N VAL A 51 -17.94 -16.46 -3.96
CA VAL A 51 -17.19 -15.54 -3.10
C VAL A 51 -17.70 -15.65 -1.67
N ARG A 52 -16.83 -16.04 -0.74
CA ARG A 52 -17.16 -16.20 0.68
C ARG A 52 -16.33 -15.28 1.55
N PHE A 53 -16.96 -14.68 2.54
CA PHE A 53 -16.33 -13.90 3.59
C PHE A 53 -16.38 -14.64 4.91
N GLU A 54 -15.27 -14.59 5.64
CA GLU A 54 -15.12 -15.09 6.99
C GLU A 54 -14.49 -14.01 7.86
N GLN A 55 -15.05 -13.78 9.04
CA GLN A 55 -14.39 -13.02 10.10
C GLN A 55 -14.34 -13.86 11.37
N SER A 56 -13.27 -13.69 12.15
CA SER A 56 -13.07 -14.39 13.41
C SER A 56 -11.97 -13.71 14.22
N ALA A 57 -12.04 -13.75 15.54
CA ALA A 57 -10.86 -13.48 16.36
C ALA A 57 -9.86 -14.63 16.26
N TYR A 58 -8.62 -14.29 15.94
CA TYR A 58 -7.48 -15.21 15.89
C TYR A 58 -6.61 -15.00 17.11
N ARG A 59 -6.50 -16.04 17.94
CA ARG A 59 -5.69 -16.02 19.16
C ARG A 59 -4.21 -16.11 18.81
N LEU A 60 -3.42 -15.14 19.27
CA LEU A 60 -1.97 -15.05 19.06
C LEU A 60 -1.19 -15.78 20.15
N THR A 61 -1.68 -15.74 21.38
CA THR A 61 -1.03 -16.34 22.55
C THR A 61 -2.05 -17.05 23.43
N GLU A 62 -1.59 -17.97 24.28
CA GLU A 62 -2.46 -18.63 25.25
C GLU A 62 -2.97 -17.67 26.33
N SER A 63 -2.22 -16.60 26.62
CA SER A 63 -2.52 -15.57 27.61
C SER A 63 -3.70 -14.66 27.25
N GLY A 64 -4.26 -14.80 26.04
CA GLY A 64 -5.47 -14.09 25.63
C GLY A 64 -5.25 -13.02 24.57
N ASP A 65 -4.01 -12.81 24.11
CA ASP A 65 -3.75 -11.87 23.01
C ASP A 65 -4.40 -12.38 21.73
N PHE A 66 -4.99 -11.46 20.97
CA PHE A 66 -5.68 -11.80 19.73
C PHE A 66 -5.53 -10.69 18.69
N THR A 67 -5.86 -11.05 17.45
CA THR A 67 -6.12 -10.11 16.36
C THR A 67 -7.42 -10.48 15.67
N ASN A 68 -8.06 -9.53 15.00
CA ASN A 68 -9.22 -9.82 14.18
C ASN A 68 -8.75 -10.24 12.79
N ARG A 69 -9.19 -11.43 12.34
CA ARG A 69 -8.90 -11.95 11.01
C ARG A 69 -10.14 -11.80 10.13
N TYR A 70 -9.92 -11.26 8.94
CA TYR A 70 -10.91 -11.16 7.88
C TYR A 70 -10.36 -11.88 6.66
N ARG A 71 -11.14 -12.79 6.08
CA ARG A 71 -10.73 -13.61 4.96
C ARG A 71 -11.83 -13.58 3.90
N VAL A 72 -11.42 -13.36 2.66
CA VAL A 72 -12.26 -13.59 1.49
C VAL A 72 -11.68 -14.80 0.76
N THR A 73 -12.53 -15.76 0.44
CA THR A 73 -12.17 -16.94 -0.35
C THR A 73 -13.02 -17.02 -1.60
N PHE A 74 -12.41 -17.59 -2.63
CA PHE A 74 -12.96 -17.70 -3.97
C PHE A 74 -13.00 -19.19 -4.34
N SER A 75 -14.13 -19.68 -4.85
CA SER A 75 -14.30 -21.11 -5.18
C SER A 75 -13.58 -21.52 -6.46
N SER A 76 -13.45 -20.59 -7.41
CA SER A 76 -12.71 -20.73 -8.66
C SER A 76 -12.19 -19.36 -9.08
N ALA A 77 -10.98 -19.30 -9.60
CA ALA A 77 -10.46 -18.07 -10.20
C ALA A 77 -11.11 -17.77 -11.57
N GLU A 78 -11.70 -18.78 -12.23
CA GLU A 78 -12.28 -18.65 -13.57
C GLU A 78 -13.64 -17.92 -13.57
N ASP A 79 -14.34 -17.89 -12.43
CA ASP A 79 -15.65 -17.27 -12.28
C ASP A 79 -15.57 -15.83 -11.76
N ILE A 80 -14.35 -15.31 -11.54
CA ILE A 80 -14.10 -14.03 -10.88
C ILE A 80 -13.09 -13.23 -11.68
N GLU A 81 -13.51 -12.06 -12.12
CA GLU A 81 -12.64 -11.07 -12.73
C GLU A 81 -11.97 -10.22 -11.63
N PHE A 82 -10.64 -10.16 -11.64
CA PHE A 82 -9.88 -9.29 -10.77
C PHE A 82 -9.53 -7.99 -11.49
N GLU A 83 -9.46 -6.89 -10.75
CA GLU A 83 -9.02 -5.60 -11.28
C GLU A 83 -8.07 -4.95 -10.27
N ILE A 84 -6.90 -4.51 -10.74
CA ILE A 84 -5.97 -3.71 -9.93
C ILE A 84 -6.13 -2.24 -10.31
N ASN A 85 -6.68 -1.47 -9.38
CA ASN A 85 -6.87 -0.03 -9.54
C ASN A 85 -5.70 0.74 -8.93
N THR A 86 -4.80 1.27 -9.77
CA THR A 86 -3.70 2.13 -9.32
C THR A 86 -3.97 3.60 -9.65
N LYS A 87 -3.63 4.50 -8.72
CA LYS A 87 -3.68 5.96 -8.90
C LYS A 87 -2.46 6.59 -8.23
N ASN A 88 -2.01 7.71 -8.77
CA ASN A 88 -0.95 8.52 -8.16
C ASN A 88 -1.46 9.44 -7.02
N ILE A 89 -2.71 9.25 -6.59
CA ILE A 89 -3.33 9.95 -5.45
C ILE A 89 -3.98 8.93 -4.51
N PRO A 90 -3.99 9.18 -3.19
CA PRO A 90 -4.69 8.31 -2.26
C PRO A 90 -6.18 8.17 -2.61
N SER A 91 -6.68 6.94 -2.59
CA SER A 91 -8.08 6.62 -2.85
C SER A 91 -8.67 5.87 -1.67
N HIS A 92 -9.88 6.25 -1.27
CA HIS A 92 -10.62 5.53 -0.23
C HIS A 92 -11.34 4.32 -0.86
N LEU A 93 -10.99 3.10 -0.42
CA LEU A 93 -11.62 1.85 -0.89
C LEU A 93 -13.16 1.91 -0.87
N GLN A 94 -13.75 2.46 0.19
CA GLN A 94 -15.20 2.57 0.32
C GLN A 94 -15.82 3.36 -0.83
N ARG A 95 -15.16 4.43 -1.31
CA ARG A 95 -15.65 5.22 -2.45
C ARG A 95 -15.58 4.43 -3.74
N GLN A 96 -14.61 3.53 -3.90
CA GLN A 96 -14.53 2.64 -5.07
C GLN A 96 -15.71 1.66 -5.09
N LEU A 97 -16.04 1.06 -3.94
CA LEU A 97 -17.18 0.15 -3.81
C LEU A 97 -18.53 0.85 -4.03
N ILE A 98 -18.74 2.05 -3.45
CA ILE A 98 -20.00 2.78 -3.61
C ILE A 98 -20.26 3.17 -5.07
N ASN A 99 -19.21 3.51 -5.81
CA ASN A 99 -19.32 4.01 -7.18
C ASN A 99 -19.40 2.88 -8.23
N ASN A 100 -19.19 1.63 -7.84
CA ASN A 100 -19.19 0.51 -8.77
C ASN A 100 -20.02 -0.68 -8.23
N GLU A 101 -21.25 -0.80 -8.72
CA GLU A 101 -22.19 -1.83 -8.26
C GLU A 101 -21.82 -3.25 -8.68
N SER A 102 -20.90 -3.43 -9.64
CA SER A 102 -20.43 -4.75 -10.05
C SER A 102 -19.32 -5.31 -9.13
N VAL A 103 -18.73 -4.49 -8.27
CA VAL A 103 -17.64 -4.92 -7.39
C VAL A 103 -18.21 -5.59 -6.15
N VAL A 104 -17.93 -6.89 -6.00
CA VAL A 104 -18.38 -7.70 -4.86
C VAL A 104 -17.57 -7.41 -3.60
N CYS A 105 -16.25 -7.26 -3.74
CA CYS A 105 -15.33 -6.98 -2.64
C CYS A 105 -14.10 -6.22 -3.12
N SER A 106 -13.46 -5.48 -2.23
CA SER A 106 -12.20 -4.77 -2.50
C SER A 106 -11.30 -4.79 -1.26
N ILE A 107 -10.00 -4.87 -1.48
CA ILE A 107 -8.97 -4.82 -0.45
C ILE A 107 -7.96 -3.73 -0.81
N ASN A 108 -7.28 -3.14 0.19
CA ASN A 108 -6.15 -2.29 -0.11
C ASN A 108 -5.03 -3.13 -0.72
N GLY A 109 -4.40 -2.58 -1.76
CA GLY A 109 -3.24 -3.18 -2.40
C GLY A 109 -1.92 -2.78 -1.75
N GLY A 110 -0.91 -2.60 -2.60
CA GLY A 110 0.48 -2.36 -2.23
C GLY A 110 0.74 -1.14 -1.35
N PHE A 111 2.00 -1.03 -0.93
CA PHE A 111 2.47 0.08 -0.11
C PHE A 111 2.50 1.39 -0.92
N PHE A 112 2.33 2.51 -0.24
CA PHE A 112 2.39 3.83 -0.85
C PHE A 112 3.01 4.85 0.10
N PHE A 113 3.63 5.87 -0.46
CA PHE A 113 4.21 7.01 0.21
C PHE A 113 3.13 7.82 0.90
N LEU A 114 3.36 8.11 2.17
CA LEU A 114 2.40 8.83 2.99
C LEU A 114 3.11 9.72 4.00
N THR A 115 2.97 11.03 3.79
CA THR A 115 3.41 12.08 4.71
C THR A 115 2.25 12.98 5.05
N ASP A 116 2.26 13.52 6.27
CA ASP A 116 1.31 14.51 6.74
C ASP A 116 1.81 15.95 6.49
N ASP A 117 3.05 16.12 6.02
CA ASP A 117 3.60 17.40 5.64
C ASP A 117 3.30 17.77 4.19
N LYS A 118 3.17 19.07 3.95
CA LYS A 118 3.22 19.59 2.59
C LYS A 118 4.67 19.60 2.14
N LEU A 119 4.99 18.81 1.12
CA LEU A 119 6.32 18.78 0.52
C LEU A 119 6.45 19.85 -0.56
N ASP A 120 7.62 20.47 -0.64
CA ASP A 120 7.97 21.36 -1.76
C ASP A 120 8.12 20.56 -3.07
N ASN A 121 8.62 19.32 -2.96
CA ASN A 121 8.80 18.40 -4.09
C ASN A 121 8.17 17.03 -3.77
N PRO A 122 6.85 16.86 -3.95
CA PRO A 122 6.20 15.57 -3.72
C PRO A 122 6.62 14.53 -4.78
N PRO A 123 6.64 13.23 -4.44
CA PRO A 123 6.94 12.19 -5.41
C PRO A 123 5.86 12.14 -6.51
N LYS A 124 6.29 11.93 -7.76
CA LYS A 124 5.38 11.84 -8.92
C LYS A 124 4.53 10.59 -8.91
N GLU A 125 5.09 9.49 -8.43
CA GLU A 125 4.39 8.24 -8.17
C GLU A 125 4.46 7.98 -6.67
N ILE A 126 3.30 7.72 -6.05
CA ILE A 126 3.21 7.52 -4.61
C ILE A 126 3.21 6.03 -4.27
N VAL A 127 2.80 5.16 -5.18
CA VAL A 127 2.78 3.72 -4.91
C VAL A 127 4.24 3.21 -4.94
N LEU A 128 4.57 2.32 -3.99
CA LEU A 128 5.89 1.72 -3.91
C LEU A 128 5.96 0.49 -4.82
N GLY A 129 7.09 0.33 -5.49
CA GLY A 129 7.42 -0.87 -6.25
C GLY A 129 7.07 -0.79 -7.73
N THR A 130 6.97 -1.97 -8.35
CA THR A 130 6.62 -2.09 -9.77
C THR A 130 5.15 -1.80 -9.98
N ILE A 131 4.85 -0.83 -10.85
CA ILE A 131 3.48 -0.42 -11.15
C ILE A 131 3.33 -0.33 -12.65
N VAL A 132 2.30 -0.97 -13.17
CA VAL A 132 1.84 -0.76 -14.54
C VAL A 132 0.44 -0.18 -14.49
N ARG A 133 0.23 0.94 -15.19
CA ARG A 133 -1.07 1.60 -15.34
C ARG A 133 -1.33 1.76 -16.82
N ASP A 134 -2.44 1.22 -17.30
CA ASP A 134 -2.85 1.29 -18.71
C ASP A 134 -1.75 0.83 -19.69
N GLY A 135 -1.04 -0.25 -19.33
CA GLY A 135 0.07 -0.80 -20.12
C GLY A 135 1.39 -0.02 -20.03
N VAL A 136 1.43 1.07 -19.25
CA VAL A 136 2.63 1.89 -19.04
C VAL A 136 3.26 1.56 -17.69
N LEU A 137 4.57 1.27 -17.68
CA LEU A 137 5.34 1.15 -16.45
C LEU A 137 5.44 2.52 -15.78
N CYS A 138 4.80 2.72 -14.62
CA CYS A 138 4.80 3.98 -13.88
C CYS A 138 5.78 4.01 -12.71
N GLY A 139 6.18 2.83 -12.22
CA GLY A 139 7.09 2.69 -11.09
C GLY A 139 7.94 1.44 -11.23
N VAL A 140 9.16 1.53 -10.70
CA VAL A 140 10.14 0.44 -10.64
C VAL A 140 10.52 0.25 -9.18
N GLN A 141 10.55 -1.00 -8.72
CA GLN A 141 10.95 -1.34 -7.35
C GLN A 141 12.47 -1.24 -7.17
N SER A 142 12.93 -0.84 -5.98
CA SER A 142 14.37 -0.86 -5.62
C SER A 142 14.78 -2.09 -4.80
N HIS A 143 13.86 -3.05 -4.64
CA HIS A 143 14.03 -4.32 -3.94
C HIS A 143 13.49 -5.48 -4.78
N ASP A 144 14.01 -6.68 -4.56
CA ASP A 144 13.45 -7.90 -5.15
C ASP A 144 12.18 -8.28 -4.37
N LEU A 145 11.02 -8.07 -4.96
CA LEU A 145 9.72 -8.29 -4.33
C LEU A 145 8.74 -8.99 -5.29
N PRO A 146 7.86 -9.85 -4.76
CA PRO A 146 6.75 -10.37 -5.54
C PRO A 146 5.78 -9.24 -5.90
N VAL A 147 5.28 -9.30 -7.13
CA VAL A 147 4.29 -8.38 -7.67
C VAL A 147 3.03 -9.16 -7.99
N LEU A 148 1.90 -8.55 -7.66
CA LEU A 148 0.58 -9.04 -8.02
C LEU A 148 0.19 -8.45 -9.38
N TRP A 149 -0.11 -9.30 -10.34
CA TRP A 149 -0.52 -8.94 -11.69
C TRP A 149 -1.93 -9.41 -11.96
N VAL A 150 -2.65 -8.66 -12.78
CA VAL A 150 -3.86 -9.14 -13.44
C VAL A 150 -3.55 -9.12 -14.92
N ASP A 151 -3.66 -10.28 -15.58
CA ASP A 151 -3.45 -10.38 -17.02
C ASP A 151 -4.66 -9.85 -17.82
N THR A 152 -4.57 -9.90 -19.14
CA THR A 152 -5.63 -9.39 -20.03
C THR A 152 -6.93 -10.19 -19.95
N ASP A 153 -6.89 -11.40 -19.39
CA ASP A 153 -8.06 -12.27 -19.19
C ASP A 153 -8.66 -12.10 -17.79
N GLY A 154 -8.15 -11.15 -16.98
CA GLY A 154 -8.64 -10.86 -15.64
C GLY A 154 -8.11 -11.82 -14.56
N VAL A 155 -7.10 -12.64 -14.89
CA VAL A 155 -6.57 -13.65 -13.98
C VAL A 155 -5.49 -13.06 -13.08
N LEU A 156 -5.66 -13.27 -11.79
CA LEU A 156 -4.71 -12.82 -10.76
C LEU A 156 -3.49 -13.75 -10.69
N GLN A 157 -2.30 -13.18 -10.80
CA GLN A 157 -1.02 -13.89 -10.75
C GLN A 157 -0.05 -13.23 -9.79
N VAL A 158 0.84 -14.02 -9.19
CA VAL A 158 1.96 -13.52 -8.39
C VAL A 158 3.26 -13.89 -9.09
N THR A 159 4.11 -12.90 -9.34
CA THR A 159 5.40 -13.10 -9.99
C THR A 159 6.49 -12.44 -9.18
N GLU A 160 7.58 -13.15 -8.91
CA GLU A 160 8.79 -12.53 -8.37
C GLU A 160 9.41 -11.63 -9.42
N VAL A 161 9.56 -10.35 -9.08
CA VAL A 161 10.25 -9.37 -9.93
C VAL A 161 11.60 -9.08 -9.29
N ILE A 162 12.66 -9.21 -10.08
CA ILE A 162 14.01 -8.82 -9.67
C ILE A 162 14.20 -7.34 -10.00
N SER A 163 14.76 -6.60 -9.06
CA SER A 163 15.04 -5.16 -9.22
C SER A 163 16.33 -4.95 -10.01
N GLU A 164 16.28 -5.24 -11.30
CA GLU A 164 17.38 -5.03 -12.24
C GLU A 164 16.88 -4.67 -13.63
N GLY A 165 17.76 -4.09 -14.44
CA GLY A 165 17.47 -3.82 -15.84
C GLY A 165 18.54 -2.98 -16.50
N TYR A 166 18.14 -2.30 -17.57
CA TYR A 166 19.00 -1.39 -18.31
C TYR A 166 18.36 -0.01 -18.43
N VAL A 167 19.20 1.02 -18.33
CA VAL A 167 18.82 2.42 -18.57
C VAL A 167 19.70 2.99 -19.67
N THR A 168 19.11 3.73 -20.59
CA THR A 168 19.88 4.42 -21.63
C THR A 168 20.04 5.89 -21.26
N ILE A 169 21.27 6.36 -21.19
CA ILE A 169 21.61 7.76 -20.93
C ILE A 169 22.39 8.27 -22.15
N GLY A 170 21.77 9.15 -22.93
CA GLY A 170 22.29 9.54 -24.24
C GLY A 170 22.32 8.34 -25.20
N ASN A 171 23.51 7.98 -25.68
CA ASN A 171 23.71 6.83 -26.58
C ASN A 171 24.33 5.61 -25.87
N ALA A 172 24.52 5.69 -24.55
CA ALA A 172 25.12 4.62 -23.76
C ALA A 172 24.04 3.90 -22.95
N MET A 173 24.14 2.58 -22.88
CA MET A 173 23.27 1.72 -22.09
C MET A 173 24.01 1.25 -20.85
N PHE A 174 23.38 1.38 -19.69
CA PHE A 174 23.96 1.03 -18.41
C PHE A 174 23.07 0.00 -17.71
N SER A 175 23.71 -1.00 -17.11
CA SER A 175 23.04 -1.91 -16.18
C SER A 175 22.65 -1.18 -14.89
N TRP A 176 21.46 -1.45 -14.36
CA TRP A 176 21.03 -0.94 -13.06
C TRP A 176 20.50 -2.06 -12.16
N VAL A 177 20.67 -1.87 -10.85
CA VAL A 177 20.02 -2.68 -9.80
C VAL A 177 19.39 -1.78 -8.74
N GLY A 178 18.34 -2.26 -8.09
CA GLY A 178 17.76 -1.60 -6.93
C GLY A 178 18.75 -1.48 -5.79
N ASN A 179 18.73 -0.36 -5.07
CA ASN A 179 19.65 -0.12 -3.96
C ASN A 179 19.57 -1.19 -2.85
N ASN A 180 18.43 -1.85 -2.70
CA ASN A 180 18.18 -2.88 -1.72
C ASN A 180 17.90 -4.26 -2.36
N SER A 181 18.27 -4.44 -3.63
CA SER A 181 18.28 -5.75 -4.30
C SER A 181 19.38 -6.65 -3.70
N GLY A 182 19.20 -7.97 -3.80
CA GLY A 182 20.27 -8.93 -3.53
C GLY A 182 21.43 -8.82 -4.52
N GLN A 183 21.20 -8.19 -5.68
CA GLN A 183 22.19 -7.96 -6.72
C GLN A 183 23.15 -6.82 -6.36
N LYS A 184 24.45 -7.03 -6.63
CA LYS A 184 25.51 -6.07 -6.26
C LYS A 184 26.30 -5.52 -7.44
N ASN A 185 26.22 -6.16 -8.60
CA ASN A 185 27.06 -5.85 -9.76
C ASN A 185 26.23 -5.11 -10.81
N ALA A 186 26.24 -3.78 -10.75
CA ALA A 186 25.68 -2.92 -11.79
C ALA A 186 26.42 -1.59 -11.83
N GLU A 187 26.30 -0.90 -12.96
CA GLU A 187 26.89 0.43 -13.16
C GLU A 187 26.07 1.52 -12.46
N VAL A 188 24.75 1.31 -12.34
CA VAL A 188 23.80 2.26 -11.76
C VAL A 188 23.06 1.62 -10.58
N LYS A 189 22.80 2.42 -9.54
CA LYS A 189 21.91 2.07 -8.45
C LYS A 189 20.61 2.86 -8.54
N LEU A 190 19.49 2.15 -8.55
CA LEU A 190 18.16 2.73 -8.50
C LEU A 190 17.74 2.98 -7.05
N PHE A 191 17.41 4.23 -6.74
CA PHE A 191 16.73 4.63 -5.51
C PHE A 191 15.30 5.03 -5.85
N GLY A 192 14.34 4.47 -5.12
CA GLY A 192 12.92 4.72 -5.32
C GLY A 192 12.27 5.38 -4.13
N VAL A 193 10.95 5.51 -4.18
CA VAL A 193 10.11 6.00 -3.07
C VAL A 193 10.23 5.12 -1.83
N ASP A 194 10.47 3.83 -2.03
CA ASP A 194 10.78 2.83 -1.00
C ASP A 194 12.13 3.05 -0.31
N SER A 195 12.99 3.92 -0.86
CA SER A 195 14.24 4.37 -0.23
C SER A 195 14.05 5.61 0.66
N CYS A 196 12.87 6.24 0.67
CA CYS A 196 12.59 7.38 1.54
C CYS A 196 12.35 6.94 2.99
N VAL A 197 12.84 7.75 3.94
CA VAL A 197 12.66 7.49 5.36
C VAL A 197 11.54 8.37 5.91
N ILE A 198 10.41 7.75 6.23
CA ILE A 198 9.30 8.40 6.95
C ILE A 198 9.48 8.20 8.46
N GLN A 199 9.48 9.29 9.20
CA GLN A 199 9.57 9.31 10.65
C GLN A 199 8.23 9.66 11.28
N HIS A 200 7.94 9.02 12.41
CA HIS A 200 6.83 9.38 13.26
C HIS A 200 7.31 10.32 14.35
N VAL A 201 6.81 11.55 14.32
CA VAL A 201 7.08 12.57 15.35
C VAL A 201 5.83 12.79 16.18
N SER A 202 5.99 13.28 17.42
CA SER A 202 4.85 13.66 18.25
C SER A 202 4.18 14.91 17.68
N ASP A 203 2.86 14.95 17.70
CA ASP A 203 2.04 16.09 17.26
C ASP A 203 1.01 16.44 18.35
N SER A 204 0.81 17.72 18.63
CA SER A 204 -0.09 18.13 19.73
C SER A 204 -1.58 17.98 19.39
N GLU A 205 -1.96 17.99 18.11
CA GLU A 205 -3.34 17.89 17.65
C GLU A 205 -3.70 16.44 17.32
N THR A 206 -2.82 15.77 16.58
CA THR A 206 -3.04 14.42 16.09
C THR A 206 -2.23 13.38 16.83
N GLY A 207 -1.55 13.69 17.93
CA GLY A 207 -0.69 12.81 18.75
C GLY A 207 0.59 12.34 18.07
N THR A 208 0.52 11.95 16.79
CA THR A 208 1.67 11.63 15.94
C THR A 208 1.46 12.14 14.52
N LYS A 209 2.58 12.43 13.85
CA LYS A 209 2.65 12.89 12.47
C LYS A 209 3.74 12.15 11.71
N ARG A 210 3.49 11.83 10.43
CA ARG A 210 4.44 11.20 9.51
C ARG A 210 5.17 12.27 8.71
N VAL A 211 6.46 12.40 8.94
CA VAL A 211 7.32 13.43 8.36
C VAL A 211 8.39 12.77 7.51
N LEU A 212 8.66 13.31 6.32
CA LEU A 212 9.79 12.88 5.53
C LEU A 212 11.09 13.33 6.22
N ASN A 213 11.98 12.39 6.52
CA ASN A 213 13.33 12.75 6.93
C ASN A 213 14.19 12.97 5.68
N GLU A 214 14.29 14.23 5.25
CA GLU A 214 15.04 14.61 4.06
C GLU A 214 16.53 14.30 4.17
N GLU A 215 17.13 14.41 5.37
CA GLU A 215 18.55 14.14 5.57
C GLU A 215 18.92 12.67 5.36
N LEU A 216 18.03 11.76 5.76
CA LEU A 216 18.20 10.33 5.58
C LEU A 216 17.70 9.83 4.22
N SER A 217 16.90 10.62 3.51
CA SER A 217 16.34 10.30 2.19
C SER A 217 17.22 10.85 1.05
N LYS A 218 18.54 10.77 1.22
CA LYS A 218 19.53 11.20 0.22
C LYS A 218 20.28 9.98 -0.32
N THR A 219 20.68 10.06 -1.58
CA THR A 219 21.63 9.11 -2.15
C THR A 219 22.99 9.24 -1.43
N PRO A 220 23.77 8.15 -1.30
CA PRO A 220 25.09 8.23 -0.68
C PRO A 220 26.03 9.18 -1.44
N ALA A 221 26.48 10.24 -0.77
CA ALA A 221 27.39 11.20 -1.38
C ALA A 221 28.78 10.60 -1.64
N LYS A 222 29.20 10.58 -2.90
CA LYS A 222 30.58 10.27 -3.30
C LYS A 222 31.02 11.23 -4.40
N THR A 223 32.30 11.60 -4.37
CA THR A 223 32.89 12.62 -5.26
C THR A 223 32.89 12.23 -6.74
N ASP A 224 32.74 10.95 -7.04
CA ASP A 224 32.75 10.34 -8.37
C ASP A 224 31.38 9.81 -8.82
N ILE A 225 30.32 10.07 -8.06
CA ILE A 225 28.95 9.67 -8.38
C ILE A 225 28.13 10.90 -8.80
N VAL A 226 27.31 10.72 -9.83
CA VAL A 226 26.34 11.71 -10.30
C VAL A 226 24.94 11.17 -10.05
N ASP A 227 24.12 11.95 -9.36
CA ASP A 227 22.69 11.66 -9.22
C ASP A 227 21.95 12.08 -10.50
N ILE A 228 21.15 11.16 -11.03
CA ILE A 228 20.29 11.41 -12.18
C ILE A 228 18.85 11.15 -11.74
N VAL A 229 18.01 12.18 -11.87
CA VAL A 229 16.57 12.06 -11.64
C VAL A 229 15.93 11.58 -12.94
N CYS A 230 15.47 10.33 -12.93
CA CYS A 230 14.71 9.75 -14.04
C CYS A 230 13.23 10.00 -13.84
N GLU A 231 12.56 10.46 -14.89
CA GLU A 231 11.11 10.59 -14.92
C GLU A 231 10.56 9.70 -16.04
N ILE A 232 9.66 8.79 -15.68
CA ILE A 232 8.95 8.02 -16.70
C ILE A 232 7.93 8.94 -17.35
N ARG A 233 8.06 9.16 -18.66
CA ARG A 233 7.10 9.94 -19.44
C ARG A 233 6.04 9.02 -20.02
N GLU A 234 4.79 9.48 -20.01
CA GLU A 234 3.69 8.82 -20.72
C GLU A 234 4.07 8.61 -22.20
N GLY A 235 3.91 7.37 -22.70
CA GLY A 235 4.17 7.03 -24.10
C GLY A 235 5.53 6.39 -24.41
N CYS A 236 6.35 6.07 -23.41
CA CYS A 236 7.55 5.24 -23.62
C CYS A 236 7.22 3.75 -23.47
N LEU A 237 6.97 3.08 -24.60
CA LEU A 237 7.22 1.66 -24.83
C LEU A 237 8.11 1.52 -26.07
#